data_AF-A0A920L3B5-F1
#
_entry.id   AF-A0A920L3B5-F1
#
_cell.length_a   1.000
_cell.length_b   1.000
_cell.length_c   1.000
_cell.angle_alpha   90.00
_cell.angle_beta   90.00
_cell.angle_gamma   90.00
#
_symmetry.space_group_name_H-M   'P 1'
#
loop_
_entity.id
_entity.type
_entity.pdbx_description
1 polymer ?
#
loop_
_entity_poly.entity_id
_entity_poly.type
_entity_poly.pdbx_seq_one_letter_code
_entity_poly.pdbx_strand_id
1 'polypeptide(L)'
;MKLFMVHVGFYDSSIGEGIYETHLNYFLAAENAKDAKAKAQSLEEFKSKSMHIDGIKEISNVEGYEVILRESSYSQDGEVLSYDEAKEL
;
A
#
# COMPACT_ATOMS: atom_id res chain seq x y z
N MET A 1 -4.75 9.17 13.16
CA MET A 1 -4.39 7.99 12.35
C MET A 1 -2.90 8.01 12.08
N LYS A 2 -2.27 6.84 11.95
CA LYS A 2 -0.87 6.68 11.51
C LYS A 2 -0.84 6.09 10.11
N LEU A 3 0.19 6.39 9.34
CA LEU A 3 0.40 5.79 8.03
C LEU A 3 1.17 4.48 8.18
N PHE A 4 0.66 3.40 7.60
CA PHE A 4 1.33 2.11 7.54
C PHE A 4 1.55 1.67 6.10
N MET A 5 2.75 1.18 5.80
CA MET A 5 3.04 0.39 4.61
C MET A 5 2.86 -1.08 4.95
N VAL A 6 1.99 -1.78 4.23
CA VAL A 6 1.78 -3.23 4.34
C VAL A 6 2.30 -3.86 3.05
N HIS A 7 3.43 -4.56 3.16
CA HIS A 7 4.05 -5.31 2.08
C HIS A 7 3.37 -6.68 1.96
N VAL A 8 2.93 -7.02 0.76
CA VAL A 8 2.21 -8.28 0.50
C VAL A 8 2.74 -8.98 -0.73
N GLY A 9 2.75 -10.31 -0.67
CA GLY A 9 3.07 -11.22 -1.76
C GLY A 9 1.85 -11.99 -2.25
N PHE A 10 1.82 -12.31 -3.55
CA PHE A 10 0.83 -13.19 -4.17
C PHE A 10 1.32 -13.77 -5.50
N TYR A 11 0.63 -14.81 -5.96
CA TYR A 11 0.85 -15.43 -7.25
C TYR A 11 -0.36 -15.18 -8.15
N ASP A 12 -0.12 -14.83 -9.40
CA ASP A 12 -1.16 -14.56 -10.39
C ASP A 12 -0.84 -15.31 -11.68
N SER A 13 -1.69 -16.27 -12.06
CA SER A 13 -1.51 -17.08 -13.27
C SER A 13 -1.52 -16.24 -14.56
N SER A 14 -2.09 -15.04 -14.54
CA SER A 14 -2.06 -14.12 -15.68
C SER A 14 -0.70 -13.45 -15.88
N ILE A 15 0.18 -13.50 -14.87
CA ILE A 15 1.52 -12.92 -14.87
C ILE A 15 2.55 -14.04 -14.89
N GLY A 16 3.18 -14.27 -16.04
CA GLY A 16 4.25 -15.27 -16.17
C GLY A 16 3.82 -16.66 -15.72
N GLU A 17 2.57 -17.06 -15.98
CA GLU A 17 2.00 -18.36 -15.60
C GLU A 17 1.98 -18.62 -14.07
N GLY A 18 2.09 -17.56 -13.25
CA GLY A 18 2.08 -17.67 -11.79
C GLY A 18 3.34 -18.30 -11.20
N ILE A 19 4.44 -18.33 -11.95
CA ILE A 19 5.71 -18.91 -11.48
C ILE A 19 6.51 -17.95 -10.58
N TYR A 20 6.22 -16.66 -10.66
CA TYR A 20 6.90 -15.63 -9.89
C TYR A 20 5.95 -15.03 -8.86
N GLU A 21 6.46 -14.89 -7.64
CA GLU A 21 5.77 -14.17 -6.58
C GLU A 21 5.81 -12.67 -6.86
N THR A 22 4.63 -12.08 -7.02
CA THR A 22 4.47 -10.64 -7.19
C THR A 22 4.27 -9.99 -5.84
N HIS A 23 4.89 -8.83 -5.66
CA HIS A 23 4.78 -8.07 -4.43
C HIS A 23 4.22 -6.67 -4.69
N LEU A 24 3.45 -6.14 -3.74
CA LEU A 24 3.00 -4.75 -3.74
C LEU A 24 2.99 -4.18 -2.32
N ASN A 25 2.77 -2.86 -2.23
CA ASN A 25 2.68 -2.15 -0.96
C ASN A 25 1.33 -1.44 -0.86
N TYR A 26 0.54 -1.77 0.17
CA TYR A 26 -0.62 -0.97 0.54
C TYR A 26 -0.21 0.13 1.53
N PHE A 27 -0.65 1.35 1.29
CA PHE A 27 -0.53 2.46 2.24
C PHE A 27 -1.87 2.68 2.94
N LEU A 28 -1.91 2.40 4.24
CA LEU A 28 -3.16 2.39 5.02
C LEU A 28 -3.08 3.34 6.20
N ALA A 29 -4.14 4.14 6.38
CA ALA A 29 -4.38 4.88 7.61
C ALA A 29 -4.95 3.95 8.69
N ALA A 30 -4.24 3.79 9.81
CA ALA A 30 -4.67 2.90 10.89
C ALA A 30 -4.27 3.42 12.28
N GLU A 31 -4.92 2.90 13.31
CA GLU A 31 -4.59 3.26 14.70
C GLU A 31 -3.28 2.63 15.17
N ASN A 32 -3.00 1.40 14.72
CA ASN A 32 -1.84 0.61 15.08
C ASN A 32 -1.62 -0.51 14.04
N ALA A 33 -0.52 -1.27 14.18
CA ALA A 33 -0.18 -2.33 13.22
C ALA A 33 -1.23 -3.46 13.13
N LYS A 34 -1.97 -3.75 14.21
CA LYS A 34 -3.04 -4.75 14.21
C LYS A 34 -4.24 -4.28 13.39
N ASP A 35 -4.63 -3.01 13.54
CA ASP A 35 -5.66 -2.37 12.72
C ASP A 35 -5.24 -2.32 11.24
N ALA A 36 -3.98 -1.93 10.95
CA ALA A 36 -3.44 -1.93 9.59
C ALA A 36 -3.51 -3.32 8.94
N LYS A 37 -3.10 -4.36 9.67
CA LYS A 37 -3.21 -5.76 9.21
C LYS A 37 -4.66 -6.14 8.90
N ALA A 38 -5.58 -5.85 9.82
CA ALA A 38 -6.99 -6.19 9.64
C ALA A 38 -7.61 -5.47 8.42
N LYS A 39 -7.27 -4.20 8.21
CA LYS A 39 -7.67 -3.42 7.04
C LYS A 39 -7.09 -3.98 5.74
N ALA A 40 -5.81 -4.34 5.70
CA ALA A 40 -5.21 -4.97 4.52
C ALA A 40 -5.93 -6.28 4.16
N GLN A 41 -6.18 -7.14 5.15
CA GLN A 41 -6.86 -8.41 4.95
C GLN A 41 -8.35 -8.28 4.57
N SER A 42 -8.97 -7.13 4.81
CA SER A 42 -10.37 -6.90 4.47
C SER A 42 -10.57 -6.45 3.01
N LEU A 43 -9.52 -5.95 2.35
CA LEU A 43 -9.53 -5.55 0.94
C LEU A 43 -9.97 -6.71 0.04
N GLU A 44 -10.85 -6.43 -0.93
CA GLU A 44 -11.31 -7.45 -1.87
C GLU A 44 -10.16 -8.00 -2.71
N GLU A 45 -9.24 -7.14 -3.17
CA GLU A 45 -8.09 -7.57 -3.94
C GLU A 45 -7.20 -8.55 -3.14
N PHE A 46 -6.96 -8.24 -1.86
CA PHE A 46 -6.20 -9.09 -0.95
C PHE A 46 -6.78 -10.51 -0.87
N LYS A 47 -8.10 -10.60 -0.72
CA LYS A 47 -8.81 -11.89 -0.64
C LYS A 47 -8.81 -12.61 -1.99
N SER A 48 -9.13 -11.90 -3.06
CA SER A 48 -9.29 -12.48 -4.41
C SER A 48 -7.99 -13.08 -4.93
N LYS A 49 -6.85 -12.44 -4.66
CA LYS A 49 -5.52 -12.90 -5.04
C LYS A 49 -4.84 -13.80 -4.01
N SER A 50 -5.55 -14.17 -2.93
CA SER A 50 -5.00 -14.97 -1.82
C SER A 50 -3.66 -14.43 -1.31
N MET A 51 -3.57 -13.12 -1.13
CA MET A 51 -2.33 -12.46 -0.72
C MET A 51 -1.92 -12.87 0.70
N HIS A 52 -0.63 -12.78 0.98
CA HIS A 52 -0.06 -12.88 2.33
C HIS A 52 0.71 -11.60 2.67
N ILE A 53 0.88 -11.33 3.97
CA ILE A 53 1.61 -10.16 4.45
C ILE A 53 3.02 -10.58 4.82
N ASP A 54 4.01 -9.97 4.17
CA ASP A 54 5.44 -10.20 4.44
C ASP A 54 6.01 -9.20 5.45
N GLY A 55 5.45 -7.99 5.49
CA GLY A 55 5.91 -6.93 6.38
C GLY A 55 4.90 -5.83 6.61
N ILE A 56 4.98 -5.21 7.78
CA ILE A 56 4.21 -4.01 8.13
C ILE A 56 5.17 -2.99 8.75
N LYS A 57 5.16 -1.76 8.24
CA LYS A 57 5.99 -0.66 8.73
C LYS A 57 5.13 0.58 8.97
N GLU A 58 5.20 1.16 10.17
CA GLU A 58 4.69 2.51 10.42
C GLU A 58 5.62 3.53 9.75
N ILE A 59 5.04 4.45 8.97
CA ILE A 59 5.76 5.58 8.38
C ILE A 59 5.39 6.82 9.19
N SER A 60 6.20 7.11 10.21
CA SER A 60 6.05 8.29 11.06
C SER A 60 6.98 9.44 10.66
N ASN A 61 8.06 9.15 9.93
CA ASN A 61 9.02 10.13 9.47
C ASN A 61 9.59 9.75 8.08
N VAL A 62 9.79 10.75 7.22
CA VAL A 62 10.45 10.61 5.92
C VAL A 62 11.47 11.74 5.79
N GLU A 63 12.75 11.40 5.70
CA GLU A 63 13.86 12.37 5.54
C GLU A 63 13.84 13.54 6.56
N GLY A 64 13.44 13.27 7.81
CA GLY A 64 13.34 14.28 8.86
C GLY A 64 11.97 14.97 8.95
N TYR A 65 11.06 14.75 7.98
CA TYR A 65 9.70 15.28 8.00
C TYR A 65 8.74 14.35 8.73
N GLU A 66 7.96 14.90 9.66
CA GLU A 66 6.89 14.17 10.33
C GLU A 66 5.72 13.90 9.39
N VAL A 67 5.19 12.68 9.42
CA VAL A 67 3.97 12.31 8.68
C VAL A 67 2.75 12.49 9.57
N ILE A 68 1.88 13.43 9.21
CA ILE A 68 0.63 13.72 9.92
C ILE A 68 -0.55 13.43 9.00
N LEU A 69 -1.35 12.41 9.34
CA LEU A 69 -2.62 12.15 8.66
C LEU A 69 -3.74 12.96 9.31
N ARG A 70 -4.41 13.79 8.51
CA ARG A 70 -5.62 14.52 8.90
C ARG A 70 -6.80 13.95 8.13
N GLU A 71 -7.88 13.67 8.85
CA GLU A 71 -9.14 13.30 8.22
C GLU A 71 -9.63 14.45 7.34
N SER A 72 -10.11 14.12 6.14
CA SER A 72 -10.56 15.10 5.16
C SER A 72 -11.80 14.58 4.46
N SER A 73 -12.72 15.49 4.14
CA SER A 73 -13.85 15.22 3.26
C SER A 73 -13.48 15.37 1.77
N TYR A 74 -12.27 15.85 1.47
CA TYR A 74 -11.75 15.86 0.10
C TYR A 74 -11.41 14.44 -0.35
N SER A 75 -12.03 14.02 -1.45
CA SER A 75 -11.85 12.71 -2.09
C SER A 75 -11.08 12.78 -3.40
N GLN A 76 -10.31 13.85 -3.62
CA GLN A 76 -9.47 13.96 -4.82
C GLN A 76 -8.18 13.20 -4.56
N ASP A 77 -7.89 12.23 -5.41
CA ASP A 77 -6.61 11.53 -5.39
C ASP A 77 -5.48 12.49 -5.77
N GLY A 78 -4.25 12.14 -5.36
CA GLY A 78 -3.07 12.88 -5.76
C GLY A 78 -2.82 12.80 -7.27
N GLU A 79 -1.93 13.66 -7.77
CA GLU A 79 -1.47 13.60 -9.15
C GLU A 79 -0.66 12.30 -9.39
N VAL A 80 -0.96 11.63 -10.50
CA VAL A 80 -0.17 10.50 -10.99
C VAL A 80 0.57 10.97 -12.23
N LEU A 81 1.89 11.03 -12.13
CA LEU A 81 2.76 11.34 -13.26
C LEU A 81 3.05 10.06 -14.03
N SER A 82 2.78 10.06 -15.33
CA SER A 82 3.18 8.99 -16.24
C SER A 82 4.71 8.93 -16.39
N TYR A 83 5.19 7.87 -17.04
CA TYR A 83 6.62 7.71 -17.33
C TYR A 83 7.19 8.90 -18.12
N ASP A 84 6.48 9.35 -19.16
CA ASP A 84 6.94 10.44 -20.01
C ASP A 84 6.92 11.77 -19.24
N GLU A 85 5.89 12.04 -18.44
CA GLU A 85 5.82 13.24 -17.60
C GLU A 85 6.94 13.27 -16.56
N ALA A 86 7.21 12.14 -15.89
CA ALA A 86 8.26 12.05 -14.90
C ALA A 86 9.67 12.21 -15.49
N LYS A 87 9.87 11.79 -16.75
CA LYS A 87 11.16 11.88 -17.45
C LYS A 87 11.54 13.32 -17.82
N GLU A 88 10.54 14.18 -18.04
CA GLU A 88 10.74 15.57 -18.47
C GLU A 88 10.83 16.57 -17.29
N LEU A 89 10.74 16.09 -16.04
CA LEU A 89 11.01 16.88 -14.81
C LEU A 89 12.50 17.06 -14.53
#